data_AF-A0A2H0BUB4-F1
#
_entry.id   AF-A0A2H0BUB4-F1
#
_cell.length_a   1.000
_cell.length_b   1.000
_cell.length_c   1.000
_cell.angle_alpha   90.00
_cell.angle_beta   90.00
_cell.angle_gamma   90.00
#
_symmetry.space_group_name_H-M   'P 1'
#
loop_
_entity.id
_entity.type
_entity.pdbx_description
1 polymer ?
#
loop_
_entity_poly.entity_id
_entity_poly.type
_entity_poly.pdbx_seq_one_letter_code
_entity_poly.pdbx_strand_id
1 'polypeptide(L)'
;MKLAFFLIKKAGVFFVSILITSLLLTIVMILPLKLNIVQAKSTSSELNELKELLVQTSDTNDSVDVATDRKELLIKTIEQNSDTFFQHVLNSQETSALPRKLTDLGLVEQEKVFSGKLKLVIADYFEQKTSSEELFIGNYVIKSNNPRLKQHINSKIRIKGYVLDNYVIIDSDQLIEDSTVSISSETNIRDKQVLVVQVKFNNSTSVTDQDFLLRSFFQQNDSVSAYFEEVSFGKVKLTGRTYGPVEIPHPNDDCSDPYYYDTWATEIDELINNQGEISIDNYDYVAYSIPDSPCGRPNGQGELWGKRSWYYNSWGNNLHNFKHEIGHNMGAHHANILECTGDTKPTLSSCDSFGYSDDTDVMGFSEGHQFNGPHKYHVGWIGEEEVQNVWSDEVGSYRFTIIPSESSEPGTKLIRIHHNIQENNNAYYYLSYRQNIGVDASLPSLVTQGTLIHILEYSGFSHWIDTTPDPITDATGHHDGLIFDGDEYGGLSSNISIKQLSHNANGAEIEIIISEQDSSQAIKNWQQNWAKGSMRFDYNNDNVVNILDYLYLLKGILLN
;
A
#
# COMPACT_ATOMS: atom_id res chain seq x y z
N MET A 1 54.37 -13.81 -30.36
CA MET A 1 53.48 -13.58 -31.53
C MET A 1 52.22 -14.45 -31.53
N LYS A 2 52.27 -15.79 -31.40
CA LYS A 2 51.07 -16.64 -31.40
C LYS A 2 50.10 -16.39 -30.23
N LEU A 3 50.60 -15.99 -29.06
CA LEU A 3 49.77 -15.66 -27.88
C LEU A 3 49.00 -14.34 -28.03
N ALA A 4 49.60 -13.34 -28.69
CA ALA A 4 48.97 -12.03 -28.96
C ALA A 4 47.83 -12.15 -29.98
N PHE A 5 47.97 -13.00 -30.99
CA PHE A 5 46.90 -13.26 -31.97
C PHE A 5 45.69 -13.99 -31.37
N PHE A 6 45.91 -14.81 -30.33
CA PHE A 6 44.83 -15.52 -29.63
C PHE A 6 44.06 -14.59 -28.69
N LEU A 7 44.75 -13.66 -28.03
CA LEU A 7 44.15 -12.66 -27.15
C LEU A 7 43.31 -11.62 -27.92
N ILE A 8 43.77 -11.19 -29.10
CA ILE A 8 43.00 -10.27 -29.97
C ILE A 8 41.71 -10.92 -30.50
N LYS A 9 41.75 -12.22 -30.85
CA LYS A 9 40.55 -12.97 -31.25
C LYS A 9 39.55 -13.13 -30.12
N LYS A 10 39.99 -13.40 -28.88
CA LYS A 10 39.08 -13.48 -27.72
C LYS A 10 38.49 -12.11 -27.34
N ALA A 11 39.27 -11.04 -27.41
CA ALA A 11 38.77 -9.68 -27.15
C ALA A 11 37.71 -9.25 -28.18
N GLY A 12 37.89 -9.59 -29.46
CA GLY A 12 36.89 -9.31 -30.51
C GLY A 12 35.58 -10.07 -30.32
N VAL A 13 35.64 -11.35 -29.91
CA VAL A 13 34.44 -12.15 -29.62
C VAL A 13 33.72 -11.65 -28.35
N PHE A 14 34.46 -11.21 -27.33
CA PHE A 14 33.89 -10.64 -26.11
C PHE A 14 33.20 -9.30 -26.37
N PHE A 15 33.81 -8.42 -27.18
CA PHE A 15 33.20 -7.15 -27.58
C PHE A 15 31.93 -7.34 -28.41
N VAL A 16 31.92 -8.29 -29.34
CA VAL A 16 30.73 -8.62 -30.14
C VAL A 16 29.61 -9.19 -29.27
N SER A 17 29.94 -10.01 -28.26
CA SER A 17 28.95 -10.55 -27.31
C SER A 17 28.34 -9.47 -26.41
N ILE A 18 29.12 -8.48 -25.97
CA ILE A 18 28.63 -7.34 -25.18
C ILE A 18 27.73 -6.43 -26.03
N LEU A 19 28.11 -6.17 -27.29
CA LEU A 19 27.30 -5.39 -28.23
C LEU A 19 25.97 -6.09 -28.55
N ILE A 20 25.98 -7.41 -28.74
CA ILE A 20 24.76 -8.19 -29.01
C ILE A 20 23.86 -8.24 -27.77
N THR A 21 24.40 -8.43 -26.57
CA THR A 21 23.61 -8.43 -25.33
C THR A 21 23.05 -7.05 -24.99
N SER A 22 23.80 -5.97 -25.20
CA SER A 22 23.33 -4.59 -25.07
C SER A 22 22.24 -4.25 -26.10
N LEU A 23 22.40 -4.72 -27.35
CA LEU A 23 21.39 -4.55 -28.41
C LEU A 23 20.12 -5.38 -28.13
N LEU A 24 20.26 -6.59 -27.60
CA LEU A 24 19.12 -7.40 -27.16
C LEU A 24 18.42 -6.78 -25.94
N LEU A 25 19.15 -6.25 -24.95
CA LEU A 25 18.54 -5.55 -23.81
C LEU A 25 17.78 -4.29 -24.26
N THR A 26 18.36 -3.51 -25.18
CA THR A 26 17.68 -2.34 -25.74
C THR A 26 16.49 -2.72 -26.60
N ILE A 27 16.56 -3.80 -27.39
CA ILE A 27 15.40 -4.31 -28.15
C ILE A 27 14.30 -4.81 -27.19
N VAL A 28 14.67 -5.54 -26.13
CA VAL A 28 13.75 -6.10 -25.14
C VAL A 28 13.09 -5.02 -24.27
N MET A 29 13.78 -3.92 -23.94
CA MET A 29 13.17 -2.80 -23.19
C MET A 29 12.45 -1.79 -24.09
N ILE A 30 13.02 -1.46 -25.27
CA ILE A 30 12.52 -0.35 -26.10
C ILE A 30 11.36 -0.78 -27.00
N LEU A 31 11.30 -2.03 -27.48
CA LEU A 31 10.14 -2.47 -28.26
C LEU A 31 8.82 -2.43 -27.47
N PRO A 32 8.70 -3.01 -26.26
CA PRO A 32 7.46 -2.96 -25.51
C PRO A 32 7.10 -1.52 -25.14
N LEU A 33 8.08 -0.68 -24.78
CA LEU A 33 7.83 0.74 -24.53
C LEU A 33 7.31 1.47 -25.78
N LYS A 34 7.92 1.23 -26.95
CA LYS A 34 7.47 1.83 -28.21
C LYS A 34 6.11 1.28 -28.66
N LEU A 35 5.84 -0.01 -28.47
CA LEU A 35 4.53 -0.59 -28.75
C LEU A 35 3.46 0.05 -27.87
N ASN A 36 3.72 0.17 -26.56
CA ASN A 36 2.81 0.79 -25.60
C ASN A 36 2.58 2.27 -25.92
N ILE A 37 3.61 3.03 -26.30
CA ILE A 37 3.48 4.44 -26.72
C ILE A 37 2.69 4.57 -28.03
N VAL A 38 2.91 3.69 -29.01
CA VAL A 38 2.15 3.70 -30.27
C VAL A 38 0.69 3.34 -30.02
N GLN A 39 0.43 2.34 -29.18
CA GLN A 39 -0.91 1.90 -28.80
C GLN A 39 -1.67 2.97 -28.00
N ALA A 40 -1.03 3.60 -27.02
CA ALA A 40 -1.61 4.73 -26.27
C ALA A 40 -1.91 5.92 -27.18
N LYS A 41 -1.03 6.24 -28.14
CA LYS A 41 -1.28 7.29 -29.14
C LYS A 41 -2.43 6.96 -30.07
N SER A 42 -2.58 5.69 -30.50
CA SER A 42 -3.74 5.30 -31.31
C SER A 42 -5.05 5.39 -30.54
N THR A 43 -5.07 4.96 -29.27
CA THR A 43 -6.28 5.01 -28.43
C THR A 43 -6.72 6.44 -28.11
N SER A 44 -5.78 7.34 -27.82
CA SER A 44 -6.11 8.76 -27.60
C SER A 44 -6.63 9.45 -28.86
N SER A 45 -6.10 9.12 -30.04
CA SER A 45 -6.63 9.61 -31.33
C SER A 45 -8.06 9.14 -31.56
N GLU A 46 -8.31 7.84 -31.35
CA GLU A 46 -9.63 7.22 -31.52
C GLU A 46 -10.67 7.81 -30.54
N LEU A 47 -10.29 8.04 -29.28
CA LEU A 47 -11.15 8.73 -28.31
C LEU A 47 -11.52 10.15 -28.73
N ASN A 48 -10.58 10.89 -29.33
CA ASN A 48 -10.86 12.23 -29.86
C ASN A 48 -11.77 12.18 -31.08
N GLU A 49 -11.56 11.23 -31.99
CA GLU A 49 -12.42 11.03 -33.16
C GLU A 49 -13.85 10.67 -32.74
N LEU A 50 -14.01 9.74 -31.80
CA LEU A 50 -15.32 9.37 -31.25
C LEU A 50 -15.98 10.53 -30.50
N LYS A 51 -15.21 11.34 -29.76
CA LYS A 51 -15.71 12.55 -29.10
C LYS A 51 -16.22 13.57 -30.13
N GLU A 52 -15.44 13.87 -31.17
CA GLU A 52 -15.85 14.80 -32.22
C GLU A 52 -17.09 14.30 -32.96
N LEU A 53 -17.13 13.00 -33.29
CA LEU A 53 -18.27 12.37 -33.94
C LEU A 53 -19.52 12.45 -33.05
N LEU A 54 -19.40 12.16 -31.76
CA LEU A 54 -20.50 12.21 -30.82
C LEU A 54 -21.13 13.62 -30.74
N VAL A 55 -20.29 14.66 -30.70
CA VAL A 55 -20.74 16.06 -30.62
C VAL A 55 -21.38 16.53 -31.94
N GLN A 56 -20.99 15.97 -33.08
CA GLN A 56 -21.52 16.34 -34.40
C GLN A 56 -22.77 15.53 -34.80
N THR A 57 -23.01 14.39 -34.17
CA THR A 57 -24.11 13.48 -34.54
C THR A 57 -25.45 14.04 -34.07
N SER A 58 -26.42 14.11 -34.99
CA SER A 58 -27.78 14.58 -34.71
C SER A 58 -28.84 13.48 -34.73
N ASP A 59 -28.53 12.31 -35.31
CA ASP A 59 -29.40 11.13 -35.25
C ASP A 59 -29.25 10.42 -33.91
N THR A 60 -30.37 10.12 -33.26
CA THR A 60 -30.37 9.63 -31.88
C THR A 60 -29.91 8.17 -31.74
N ASN A 61 -30.01 7.34 -32.79
CA ASN A 61 -29.51 5.96 -32.75
C ASN A 61 -28.01 5.93 -33.03
N ASP A 62 -27.55 6.68 -34.03
CA ASP A 62 -26.11 6.80 -34.33
C ASP A 62 -25.36 7.40 -33.12
N SER A 63 -25.95 8.36 -32.40
CA SER A 63 -25.38 8.89 -31.16
C SER A 63 -25.27 7.85 -30.04
N VAL A 64 -26.14 6.84 -29.99
CA VAL A 64 -26.07 5.77 -28.98
C VAL A 64 -24.91 4.84 -29.28
N ASP A 65 -24.73 4.43 -30.53
CA ASP A 65 -23.65 3.54 -30.94
C ASP A 65 -22.29 4.22 -30.70
N VAL A 66 -22.13 5.47 -31.16
CA VAL A 66 -20.88 6.24 -30.95
C VAL A 66 -20.60 6.47 -29.45
N ALA A 67 -21.62 6.76 -28.65
CA ALA A 67 -21.43 6.93 -27.21
C ALA A 67 -21.05 5.60 -26.52
N THR A 68 -21.58 4.48 -27.00
CA THR A 68 -21.25 3.14 -26.49
C THR A 68 -19.79 2.80 -26.78
N ASP A 69 -19.35 2.95 -28.04
CA ASP A 69 -17.96 2.71 -28.44
C ASP A 69 -16.99 3.61 -27.66
N ARG A 70 -17.35 4.89 -27.50
CA ARG A 70 -16.56 5.84 -26.70
C ARG A 70 -16.49 5.43 -25.24
N LYS A 71 -17.60 5.02 -24.64
CA LYS A 71 -17.65 4.58 -23.24
C LYS A 71 -16.75 3.36 -23.02
N GLU A 72 -16.85 2.34 -23.88
CA GLU A 72 -16.03 1.13 -23.78
C GLU A 72 -14.53 1.46 -23.85
N LEU A 73 -14.14 2.32 -24.79
CA LEU A 73 -12.75 2.74 -24.94
C LEU A 73 -12.27 3.60 -23.76
N LEU A 74 -13.12 4.49 -23.23
CA LEU A 74 -12.80 5.29 -22.04
C LEU A 74 -12.57 4.41 -20.81
N ILE A 75 -13.47 3.45 -20.54
CA ILE A 75 -13.35 2.55 -19.39
C ILE A 75 -12.02 1.79 -19.44
N LYS A 76 -11.69 1.21 -20.60
CA LYS A 76 -10.42 0.51 -20.81
C LYS A 76 -9.20 1.41 -20.57
N THR A 77 -9.31 2.70 -20.90
CA THR A 77 -8.20 3.65 -20.73
C THR A 77 -8.09 4.11 -19.27
N ILE A 78 -9.21 4.33 -18.57
CA ILE A 78 -9.25 4.66 -17.13
C ILE A 78 -8.55 3.58 -16.30
N GLU A 79 -8.77 2.30 -16.62
CA GLU A 79 -8.12 1.17 -15.94
C GLU A 79 -6.60 1.15 -16.10
N GLN A 80 -6.09 1.71 -17.21
CA GLN A 80 -4.65 1.78 -17.48
C GLN A 80 -4.00 3.05 -16.90
N ASN A 81 -4.67 4.19 -17.02
CA ASN A 81 -4.23 5.47 -16.48
C ASN A 81 -5.42 6.44 -16.37
N SER A 82 -5.88 6.69 -15.15
CA SER A 82 -7.03 7.57 -14.89
C SER A 82 -6.82 9.00 -15.37
N ASP A 83 -5.60 9.52 -15.46
CA ASP A 83 -5.36 10.92 -15.84
C ASP A 83 -5.67 11.17 -17.32
N THR A 84 -5.63 10.12 -18.15
CA THR A 84 -6.00 10.22 -19.57
C THR A 84 -7.47 10.55 -19.77
N PHE A 85 -8.32 10.17 -18.82
CA PHE A 85 -9.76 10.47 -18.84
C PHE A 85 -10.02 11.97 -18.98
N PHE A 86 -9.30 12.78 -18.19
CA PHE A 86 -9.50 14.24 -18.15
C PHE A 86 -9.10 14.94 -19.45
N GLN A 87 -8.31 14.29 -20.32
CA GLN A 87 -7.99 14.80 -21.66
C GLN A 87 -9.15 14.61 -22.65
N HIS A 88 -10.02 13.63 -22.39
CA HIS A 88 -11.08 13.20 -23.30
C HIS A 88 -12.50 13.45 -22.77
N VAL A 89 -12.62 13.97 -21.54
CA VAL A 89 -13.89 14.30 -20.90
C VAL A 89 -14.70 15.31 -21.72
N LEU A 90 -16.00 15.13 -21.79
CA LEU A 90 -16.94 16.07 -22.38
C LEU A 90 -17.06 17.29 -21.45
N ASN A 91 -16.88 18.48 -22.00
CA ASN A 91 -17.12 19.70 -21.24
C ASN A 91 -18.63 19.96 -21.06
N SER A 92 -18.97 20.94 -20.22
CA SER A 92 -20.37 21.25 -19.90
C SER A 92 -21.20 21.68 -21.11
N GLN A 93 -20.59 22.35 -22.08
CA GLN A 93 -21.26 22.77 -23.31
C GLN A 93 -21.53 21.58 -24.24
N GLU A 94 -20.55 20.71 -24.43
CA GLU A 94 -20.67 19.47 -25.20
C GLU A 94 -21.77 18.58 -24.60
N THR A 95 -21.69 18.33 -23.29
CA THR A 95 -22.66 17.48 -22.58
C THR A 95 -24.08 18.04 -22.68
N SER A 96 -24.26 19.36 -22.58
CA SER A 96 -25.57 20.00 -22.67
C SER A 96 -26.19 19.95 -24.08
N ALA A 97 -25.37 19.76 -25.11
CA ALA A 97 -25.82 19.64 -26.49
C ALA A 97 -26.26 18.22 -26.87
N LEU A 98 -25.87 17.21 -26.08
CA LEU A 98 -26.17 15.82 -26.37
C LEU A 98 -27.62 15.43 -26.03
N PRO A 99 -28.20 14.43 -26.73
CA PRO A 99 -29.50 13.90 -26.37
C PRO A 99 -29.52 13.35 -24.95
N ARG A 100 -30.51 13.78 -24.14
CA ARG A 100 -30.66 13.35 -22.74
C ARG A 100 -30.72 11.82 -22.56
N LYS A 101 -31.20 11.10 -23.58
CA LYS A 101 -31.21 9.63 -23.63
C LYS A 101 -29.83 9.02 -23.36
N LEU A 102 -28.74 9.64 -23.82
CA LEU A 102 -27.39 9.12 -23.60
C LEU A 102 -27.01 9.17 -22.11
N THR A 103 -27.36 10.26 -21.45
CA THR A 103 -27.20 10.46 -20.00
C THR A 103 -28.06 9.48 -19.20
N ASP A 104 -29.32 9.28 -19.63
CA ASP A 104 -30.27 8.36 -18.97
C ASP A 104 -29.83 6.89 -19.12
N LEU A 105 -29.13 6.54 -20.21
CA LEU A 105 -28.52 5.23 -20.44
C LEU A 105 -27.13 5.07 -19.78
N GLY A 106 -26.59 6.12 -19.16
CA GLY A 106 -25.25 6.07 -18.55
C GLY A 106 -24.10 5.90 -19.57
N LEU A 107 -24.31 6.33 -20.81
CA LEU A 107 -23.32 6.25 -21.90
C LEU A 107 -22.33 7.42 -21.93
N VAL A 108 -22.63 8.49 -21.18
CA VAL A 108 -21.78 9.68 -21.09
C VAL A 108 -21.49 9.98 -19.62
N GLU A 109 -20.25 10.40 -19.38
CA GLU A 109 -19.78 10.74 -18.06
C GLU A 109 -20.52 11.94 -17.47
N GLN A 110 -20.70 11.93 -16.14
CA GLN A 110 -21.41 12.99 -15.43
C GLN A 110 -20.60 13.46 -14.24
N GLU A 111 -20.33 14.76 -14.20
CA GLU A 111 -19.71 15.38 -13.02
C GLU A 111 -20.69 15.38 -11.84
N LYS A 112 -20.26 14.86 -10.70
CA LYS A 112 -21.05 14.72 -9.47
C LYS A 112 -20.18 15.00 -8.25
N VAL A 113 -20.85 15.32 -7.14
CA VAL A 113 -20.21 15.38 -5.82
C VAL A 113 -20.64 14.16 -5.03
N PHE A 114 -19.66 13.41 -4.55
CA PHE A 114 -19.83 12.22 -3.73
C PHE A 114 -19.65 12.60 -2.27
N SER A 115 -20.37 11.91 -1.39
CA SER A 115 -20.19 12.02 0.05
C SER A 115 -20.40 10.63 0.64
N GLY A 116 -19.38 10.09 1.30
CA GLY A 116 -19.36 8.70 1.71
C GLY A 116 -18.07 8.32 2.42
N LYS A 117 -18.08 7.13 3.00
CA LYS A 117 -16.90 6.54 3.63
C LYS A 117 -16.00 5.97 2.54
N LEU A 118 -14.71 6.29 2.57
CA LEU A 118 -13.74 5.60 1.71
C LEU A 118 -13.46 4.19 2.26
N LYS A 119 -13.54 3.20 1.40
CA LYS A 119 -13.22 1.80 1.68
C LYS A 119 -12.09 1.38 0.75
N LEU A 120 -10.99 0.88 1.29
CA LEU A 120 -9.92 0.25 0.53
C LEU A 120 -10.01 -1.25 0.77
N VAL A 121 -10.14 -2.03 -0.30
CA VAL A 121 -10.04 -3.48 -0.26
C VAL A 121 -8.69 -3.88 -0.81
N ILE A 122 -8.01 -4.76 -0.08
CA ILE A 122 -6.75 -5.36 -0.46
C ILE A 122 -7.04 -6.82 -0.83
N ALA A 123 -6.45 -7.29 -1.92
CA ALA A 123 -6.54 -8.68 -2.35
C ALA A 123 -5.15 -9.30 -2.47
N ASP A 124 -5.01 -10.49 -1.89
CA ASP A 124 -3.74 -11.09 -1.54
C ASP A 124 -3.46 -12.35 -2.34
N TYR A 125 -2.32 -12.38 -3.02
CA TYR A 125 -1.88 -13.50 -3.87
C TYR A 125 -0.55 -14.04 -3.34
N PHE A 126 -0.58 -14.72 -2.19
CA PHE A 126 0.62 -15.15 -1.45
C PHE A 126 1.56 -16.03 -2.27
N GLU A 127 1.04 -16.90 -3.14
CA GLU A 127 1.87 -17.75 -4.00
C GLU A 127 2.65 -16.92 -5.04
N GLN A 128 2.04 -15.83 -5.52
CA GLN A 128 2.61 -14.92 -6.51
C GLN A 128 3.41 -13.79 -5.87
N LYS A 129 3.31 -13.61 -4.55
CA LYS A 129 3.88 -12.47 -3.78
C LYS A 129 3.44 -11.12 -4.34
N THR A 130 2.17 -11.02 -4.74
CA THR A 130 1.57 -9.82 -5.31
C THR A 130 0.26 -9.48 -4.64
N SER A 131 -0.12 -8.22 -4.71
CA SER A 131 -1.40 -7.73 -4.20
C SER A 131 -2.08 -6.83 -5.21
N SER A 132 -3.37 -6.62 -5.02
CA SER A 132 -4.11 -5.56 -5.69
C SER A 132 -4.95 -4.77 -4.70
N GLU A 133 -5.14 -3.49 -4.98
CA GLU A 133 -5.88 -2.57 -4.14
C GLU A 133 -7.03 -1.95 -4.92
N GLU A 134 -8.19 -1.85 -4.26
CA GLU A 134 -9.40 -1.29 -4.87
C GLU A 134 -10.06 -0.32 -3.89
N LEU A 135 -10.21 0.92 -4.33
CA LEU A 135 -10.77 2.00 -3.52
C LEU A 135 -12.23 2.23 -3.91
N PHE A 136 -13.10 2.40 -2.93
CA PHE A 136 -14.55 2.55 -3.11
C PHE A 136 -15.10 3.77 -2.36
N ILE A 137 -16.16 4.36 -2.92
CA ILE A 137 -17.05 5.29 -2.23
C ILE A 137 -18.51 4.89 -2.47
N GLY A 138 -19.16 4.38 -1.43
CA GLY A 138 -20.44 3.69 -1.60
C GLY A 138 -20.25 2.46 -2.49
N ASN A 139 -21.06 2.35 -3.56
CA ASN A 139 -20.99 1.23 -4.52
C ASN A 139 -20.15 1.57 -5.76
N TYR A 140 -19.43 2.68 -5.75
CA TYR A 140 -18.59 3.09 -6.87
C TYR A 140 -17.13 2.78 -6.60
N VAL A 141 -16.43 2.33 -7.64
CA VAL A 141 -14.97 2.15 -7.61
C VAL A 141 -14.30 3.45 -8.01
N ILE A 142 -13.38 3.92 -7.17
CA ILE A 142 -12.59 5.12 -7.44
C ILE A 142 -11.41 4.76 -8.32
N LYS A 143 -11.22 5.54 -9.39
CA LYS A 143 -10.03 5.53 -10.24
C LYS A 143 -9.37 6.90 -10.16
N SER A 144 -8.18 6.96 -9.60
CA SER A 144 -7.49 8.22 -9.33
C SER A 144 -6.01 8.04 -9.07
N ASN A 145 -5.21 9.01 -9.52
CA ASN A 145 -3.81 9.18 -9.13
C ASN A 145 -3.65 10.19 -7.96
N ASN A 146 -4.74 10.59 -7.30
CA ASN A 146 -4.69 11.52 -6.18
C ASN A 146 -4.04 10.86 -4.96
N PRO A 147 -2.83 11.28 -4.54
CA PRO A 147 -2.08 10.60 -3.48
C PRO A 147 -2.73 10.78 -2.10
N ARG A 148 -3.61 11.78 -1.93
CA ARG A 148 -4.21 12.10 -0.63
C ARG A 148 -5.37 11.17 -0.28
N LEU A 149 -5.98 10.47 -1.24
CA LEU A 149 -7.13 9.58 -0.98
C LEU A 149 -6.83 8.51 0.08
N LYS A 150 -5.62 7.93 0.04
CA LYS A 150 -5.19 6.92 1.02
C LYS A 150 -5.07 7.48 2.44
N GLN A 151 -5.03 8.80 2.62
CA GLN A 151 -4.99 9.41 3.94
C GLN A 151 -6.35 9.40 4.65
N HIS A 152 -7.43 9.22 3.87
CA HIS A 152 -8.81 9.29 4.34
C HIS A 152 -9.51 7.93 4.28
N ILE A 153 -8.77 6.82 4.19
CA ILE A 153 -9.36 5.47 4.28
C ILE A 153 -10.15 5.37 5.59
N ASN A 154 -11.31 4.72 5.52
CA ASN A 154 -12.25 4.56 6.61
C ASN A 154 -12.92 5.87 7.10
N SER A 155 -12.57 7.01 6.50
CA SER A 155 -13.13 8.33 6.85
C SER A 155 -14.25 8.73 5.90
N LYS A 156 -15.20 9.53 6.40
CA LYS A 156 -16.24 10.13 5.58
C LYS A 156 -15.69 11.38 4.90
N ILE A 157 -15.64 11.34 3.57
CA ILE A 157 -15.19 12.46 2.76
C ILE A 157 -16.32 13.02 1.91
N ARG A 158 -16.10 14.22 1.38
CA ARG A 158 -16.84 14.80 0.29
C ARG A 158 -15.87 15.17 -0.83
N ILE A 159 -16.15 14.69 -2.05
CA ILE A 159 -15.23 14.84 -3.18
C ILE A 159 -15.99 14.97 -4.50
N LYS A 160 -15.44 15.77 -5.42
CA LYS A 160 -15.98 15.97 -6.76
C LYS A 160 -15.30 15.02 -7.74
N GLY A 161 -16.06 14.45 -8.66
CA GLY A 161 -15.55 13.52 -9.66
C GLY A 161 -16.51 13.31 -10.82
N TYR A 162 -16.09 12.51 -11.80
CA TYR A 162 -16.94 12.08 -12.89
C TYR A 162 -17.40 10.64 -12.66
N VAL A 163 -18.71 10.40 -12.81
CA VAL A 163 -19.25 9.04 -12.88
C VAL A 163 -19.35 8.59 -14.32
N LEU A 164 -18.82 7.41 -14.59
CA LEU A 164 -19.03 6.66 -15.82
C LEU A 164 -19.18 5.19 -15.43
N ASP A 165 -20.36 4.63 -15.65
CA ASP A 165 -20.71 3.29 -15.18
C ASP A 165 -20.66 3.16 -13.63
N ASN A 166 -19.99 2.14 -13.12
CA ASN A 166 -19.66 1.94 -11.71
C ASN A 166 -18.38 2.67 -11.25
N TYR A 167 -17.72 3.43 -12.13
CA TYR A 167 -16.51 4.16 -11.80
C TYR A 167 -16.78 5.59 -11.37
N VAL A 168 -16.00 6.06 -10.39
CA VAL A 168 -15.82 7.46 -10.04
C VAL A 168 -14.38 7.84 -10.36
N ILE A 169 -14.19 8.71 -11.34
CA ILE A 169 -12.88 9.20 -11.75
C ILE A 169 -12.59 10.51 -11.02
N ILE A 170 -11.52 10.53 -10.23
CA ILE A 170 -11.10 11.67 -9.41
C ILE A 170 -9.77 12.20 -9.93
N ASP A 171 -9.72 13.52 -10.15
CA ASP A 171 -8.51 14.23 -10.60
C ASP A 171 -7.42 14.18 -9.52
N SER A 172 -6.16 14.08 -9.94
CA SER A 172 -5.00 13.96 -9.05
C SER A 172 -4.86 15.17 -8.11
N ASP A 173 -5.28 16.35 -8.54
CA ASP A 173 -5.22 17.60 -7.76
C ASP A 173 -6.55 17.93 -7.04
N GLN A 174 -7.55 17.04 -7.15
CA GLN A 174 -8.87 17.27 -6.57
C GLN A 174 -8.78 17.45 -5.05
N LEU A 175 -9.32 18.57 -4.56
CA LEU A 175 -9.45 18.81 -3.12
C LEU A 175 -10.47 17.86 -2.50
N ILE A 176 -10.08 17.27 -1.37
CA ILE A 176 -10.88 16.37 -0.55
C ILE A 176 -11.40 17.18 0.63
N GLU A 177 -12.72 17.29 0.75
CA GLU A 177 -13.35 17.92 1.91
C GLU A 177 -13.62 16.87 2.98
N ASP A 178 -12.91 16.95 4.10
CA ASP A 178 -13.17 16.08 5.24
C ASP A 178 -14.43 16.48 5.97
N SER A 179 -15.38 15.56 6.06
CA SER A 179 -16.45 15.66 7.05
C SER A 179 -15.89 15.14 8.36
N THR A 180 -15.14 15.98 9.09
CA THR A 180 -14.47 15.71 10.37
C THR A 180 -14.91 14.39 11.02
N VAL A 181 -14.20 13.31 10.72
CA VAL A 181 -14.16 12.17 11.63
C VAL A 181 -12.98 12.51 12.52
N SER A 182 -13.27 13.01 13.72
CA SER A 182 -12.39 12.74 14.84
C SER A 182 -12.15 11.24 14.80
N ILE A 183 -10.96 10.81 14.36
CA ILE A 183 -10.41 9.56 14.84
C ILE A 183 -10.41 9.81 16.34
N SER A 184 -11.44 9.34 17.05
CA SER A 184 -11.39 9.37 18.49
C SER A 184 -10.13 8.61 18.80
N SER A 185 -9.14 9.33 19.32
CA SER A 185 -7.93 8.81 19.94
C SER A 185 -8.25 7.98 21.20
N GLU A 186 -9.49 7.51 21.30
CA GLU A 186 -10.13 6.74 22.36
C GLU A 186 -11.31 5.94 21.75
N THR A 187 -11.05 4.97 20.87
CA THR A 187 -12.08 3.97 20.54
C THR A 187 -11.52 2.55 20.59
N ASN A 188 -11.43 2.08 21.84
CA ASN A 188 -11.69 0.71 22.25
C ASN A 188 -10.65 -0.35 21.87
N ILE A 189 -9.53 -0.28 22.58
CA ILE A 189 -8.88 -1.41 23.27
C ILE A 189 -9.97 -2.20 24.04
N ARG A 190 -10.69 -3.11 23.37
CA ARG A 190 -11.79 -3.95 23.92
C ARG A 190 -11.98 -5.21 23.09
N ASP A 191 -12.72 -6.16 23.66
CA ASP A 191 -13.31 -7.32 22.98
C ASP A 191 -14.02 -6.91 21.68
N LYS A 192 -13.62 -7.49 20.54
CA LYS A 192 -14.25 -7.33 19.22
C LYS A 192 -15.13 -8.52 18.92
N GLN A 193 -16.31 -8.28 18.36
CA GLN A 193 -17.23 -9.31 17.90
C GLN A 193 -16.97 -9.65 16.43
N VAL A 194 -16.74 -10.92 16.13
CA VAL A 194 -16.46 -11.43 14.78
C VAL A 194 -17.54 -12.44 14.35
N LEU A 195 -18.17 -12.19 13.21
CA LEU A 195 -19.07 -13.15 12.57
C LEU A 195 -18.31 -13.89 11.46
N VAL A 196 -18.22 -15.22 11.56
CA VAL A 196 -17.56 -16.04 10.51
C VAL A 196 -18.64 -16.74 9.68
N VAL A 197 -18.86 -16.31 8.45
CA VAL A 197 -19.95 -16.74 7.58
C VAL A 197 -19.48 -17.80 6.60
N GLN A 198 -20.12 -18.97 6.61
CA GLN A 198 -19.98 -19.95 5.52
C GLN A 198 -20.88 -19.54 4.36
N VAL A 199 -20.33 -19.46 3.15
CA VAL A 199 -21.06 -19.12 1.95
C VAL A 199 -21.24 -20.35 1.06
N LYS A 200 -22.39 -20.46 0.40
CA LYS A 200 -22.69 -21.55 -0.54
C LYS A 200 -23.43 -21.03 -1.76
N PHE A 201 -22.81 -21.11 -2.93
CA PHE A 201 -23.48 -20.86 -4.21
C PHE A 201 -24.16 -22.13 -4.73
N ASN A 202 -25.08 -21.98 -5.67
CA ASN A 202 -25.84 -23.11 -6.21
C ASN A 202 -24.98 -24.13 -6.99
N ASN A 203 -23.83 -23.71 -7.50
CA ASN A 203 -22.84 -24.52 -8.21
C ASN A 203 -21.71 -25.02 -7.28
N SER A 204 -21.71 -24.63 -6.01
CA SER A 204 -20.72 -25.05 -5.03
C SER A 204 -20.93 -26.52 -4.64
N THR A 205 -19.86 -27.31 -4.65
CA THR A 205 -19.89 -28.74 -4.31
C THR A 205 -19.53 -29.01 -2.84
N SER A 206 -19.00 -28.02 -2.13
CA SER A 206 -18.65 -28.11 -0.71
C SER A 206 -18.73 -26.74 -0.04
N VAL A 207 -18.85 -26.76 1.28
CA VAL A 207 -18.75 -25.60 2.18
C VAL A 207 -17.70 -25.91 3.23
N THR A 208 -17.06 -24.88 3.75
CA THR A 208 -16.06 -25.03 4.82
C THR A 208 -16.70 -25.57 6.08
N ASP A 209 -16.01 -26.48 6.76
CA ASP A 209 -16.48 -27.06 8.01
C ASP A 209 -16.64 -25.97 9.10
N GLN A 210 -17.83 -25.90 9.69
CA GLN A 210 -18.15 -24.90 10.69
C GLN A 210 -17.30 -25.01 11.95
N ASP A 211 -17.03 -26.24 12.40
CA ASP A 211 -16.25 -26.46 13.61
C ASP A 211 -14.77 -26.12 13.37
N PHE A 212 -14.25 -26.32 12.15
CA PHE A 212 -12.93 -25.85 11.73
C PHE A 212 -12.83 -24.33 11.82
N LEU A 213 -13.81 -23.60 11.30
CA LEU A 213 -13.83 -22.12 11.38
C LEU A 213 -13.93 -21.65 12.83
N LEU A 214 -14.83 -22.24 13.62
CA LEU A 214 -15.01 -21.90 15.03
C LEU A 214 -13.72 -22.14 15.83
N ARG A 215 -13.06 -23.29 15.62
CA ARG A 215 -11.80 -23.61 16.29
C ARG A 215 -10.70 -22.63 15.88
N SER A 216 -10.51 -22.42 14.58
CA SER A 216 -9.46 -21.58 14.02
C SER A 216 -9.57 -20.13 14.48
N PHE A 217 -10.78 -19.57 14.55
CA PHE A 217 -10.96 -18.18 14.98
C PHE A 217 -10.91 -18.00 16.49
N PHE A 218 -11.46 -18.93 17.29
CA PHE A 218 -11.77 -18.63 18.70
C PHE A 218 -11.31 -19.65 19.75
N GLN A 219 -11.07 -20.92 19.40
CA GLN A 219 -10.98 -21.98 20.44
C GLN A 219 -9.63 -22.64 20.58
N GLN A 220 -8.88 -22.82 19.49
CA GLN A 220 -7.56 -23.44 19.56
C GLN A 220 -6.50 -22.49 20.14
N ASN A 221 -5.41 -23.04 20.65
CA ASN A 221 -4.37 -22.27 21.36
C ASN A 221 -3.68 -21.23 20.48
N ASP A 222 -3.59 -21.49 19.18
CA ASP A 222 -3.01 -20.62 18.14
C ASP A 222 -4.10 -19.96 17.27
N SER A 223 -5.34 -19.90 17.79
CA SER A 223 -6.47 -19.27 17.10
C SER A 223 -6.20 -17.81 16.78
N VAL A 224 -6.98 -17.26 15.85
CA VAL A 224 -6.92 -15.84 15.49
C VAL A 224 -7.12 -14.95 16.73
N SER A 225 -8.09 -15.31 17.60
CA SER A 225 -8.31 -14.62 18.87
C SER A 225 -7.09 -14.69 19.80
N ALA A 226 -6.51 -15.89 20.00
CA ALA A 226 -5.34 -16.06 20.86
C ALA A 226 -4.12 -15.28 20.34
N TYR A 227 -3.92 -15.27 19.02
CA TYR A 227 -2.87 -14.47 18.37
C TYR A 227 -3.05 -12.98 18.69
N PHE A 228 -4.20 -12.39 18.37
CA PHE A 228 -4.39 -10.94 18.62
C PHE A 228 -4.41 -10.60 20.11
N GLU A 229 -4.89 -11.49 20.99
CA GLU A 229 -4.81 -11.31 22.44
C GLU A 229 -3.36 -11.21 22.92
N GLU A 230 -2.45 -12.03 22.38
CA GLU A 230 -1.03 -11.95 22.72
C GLU A 230 -0.34 -10.73 22.09
N VAL A 231 -0.43 -10.59 20.76
CA VAL A 231 0.36 -9.59 20.00
C VAL A 231 -0.03 -8.16 20.34
N SER A 232 -1.28 -7.94 20.77
CA SER A 232 -1.78 -6.65 21.22
C SER A 232 -1.55 -6.36 22.71
N PHE A 233 -0.86 -7.24 23.45
CA PHE A 233 -0.69 -7.13 24.91
C PHE A 233 -2.02 -7.16 25.68
N GLY A 234 -2.96 -7.99 25.23
CA GLY A 234 -4.31 -8.11 25.78
C GLY A 234 -5.24 -6.94 25.43
N LYS A 235 -4.82 -6.04 24.53
CA LYS A 235 -5.63 -4.88 24.12
C LYS A 235 -6.80 -5.26 23.20
N VAL A 236 -6.67 -6.37 22.49
CA VAL A 236 -7.65 -6.88 21.54
C VAL A 236 -7.96 -8.33 21.88
N LYS A 237 -9.24 -8.65 22.01
CA LYS A 237 -9.71 -10.03 22.15
C LYS A 237 -10.82 -10.27 21.16
N LEU A 238 -10.71 -11.30 20.32
CA LEU A 238 -11.76 -11.62 19.37
C LEU A 238 -12.71 -12.64 19.97
N THR A 239 -14.00 -12.34 19.93
CA THR A 239 -15.06 -13.28 20.32
C THR A 239 -16.12 -13.29 19.25
N GLY A 240 -16.96 -14.33 19.20
CA GLY A 240 -17.97 -14.39 18.16
C GLY A 240 -18.50 -15.78 17.92
N ARG A 241 -19.07 -15.97 16.72
CA ARG A 241 -19.64 -17.24 16.28
C ARG A 241 -19.46 -17.43 14.79
N THR A 242 -19.59 -18.68 14.37
CA THR A 242 -19.81 -19.03 12.98
C THR A 242 -21.31 -18.97 12.64
N TYR A 243 -21.63 -18.69 11.37
CA TYR A 243 -22.99 -18.63 10.84
C TYR A 243 -23.06 -19.24 9.44
N GLY A 244 -24.22 -19.77 9.08
CA GLY A 244 -24.49 -20.34 7.76
C GLY A 244 -24.60 -21.87 7.75
N PRO A 245 -24.54 -22.49 6.55
CA PRO A 245 -24.24 -21.83 5.28
C PRO A 245 -25.31 -20.84 4.83
N VAL A 246 -24.90 -19.68 4.34
CA VAL A 246 -25.78 -18.74 3.63
C VAL A 246 -25.84 -19.16 2.17
N GLU A 247 -27.04 -19.50 1.70
CA GLU A 247 -27.26 -19.97 0.33
C GLU A 247 -27.52 -18.80 -0.62
N ILE A 248 -26.67 -18.67 -1.64
CA ILE A 248 -26.79 -17.66 -2.71
C ILE A 248 -27.44 -18.34 -3.94
N PRO A 249 -28.57 -17.80 -4.46
CA PRO A 249 -29.42 -18.49 -5.43
C PRO A 249 -28.92 -18.40 -6.89
N HIS A 250 -27.63 -18.16 -7.10
CA HIS A 250 -26.99 -18.11 -8.42
C HIS A 250 -25.57 -18.71 -8.35
N PRO A 251 -24.93 -19.03 -9.50
CA PRO A 251 -23.56 -19.54 -9.50
C PRO A 251 -22.54 -18.43 -9.23
N ASN A 252 -21.31 -18.81 -8.88
CA ASN A 252 -20.16 -17.91 -8.68
C ASN A 252 -19.20 -17.87 -9.89
N ASP A 253 -19.68 -18.20 -11.09
CA ASP A 253 -18.88 -18.30 -12.32
C ASP A 253 -19.08 -17.15 -13.32
N ASP A 254 -19.90 -16.15 -12.98
CA ASP A 254 -20.02 -14.90 -13.72
C ASP A 254 -18.93 -13.90 -13.28
N CYS A 255 -17.98 -13.67 -14.17
CA CYS A 255 -16.81 -12.80 -13.95
C CYS A 255 -16.93 -11.47 -14.69
N SER A 256 -18.14 -11.09 -15.11
CA SER A 256 -18.39 -9.80 -15.76
C SER A 256 -18.23 -8.61 -14.80
N ASP A 257 -18.47 -8.84 -13.50
CA ASP A 257 -18.16 -7.89 -12.44
C ASP A 257 -16.74 -8.17 -11.90
N PRO A 258 -15.74 -7.30 -12.13
CA PRO A 258 -14.41 -7.48 -11.55
C PRO A 258 -14.40 -7.31 -10.02
N TYR A 259 -15.47 -6.75 -9.44
CA TYR A 259 -15.65 -6.47 -8.00
C TYR A 259 -16.64 -7.45 -7.34
N TYR A 260 -16.83 -8.62 -7.95
CA TYR A 260 -17.83 -9.64 -7.58
C TYR A 260 -17.85 -9.96 -6.07
N TYR A 261 -16.71 -9.92 -5.39
CA TYR A 261 -16.58 -10.25 -3.97
C TYR A 261 -17.32 -9.25 -3.06
N ASP A 262 -17.36 -7.96 -3.43
CA ASP A 262 -18.06 -6.90 -2.70
C ASP A 262 -19.57 -6.96 -2.98
N THR A 263 -19.94 -7.26 -4.22
CA THR A 263 -21.31 -7.54 -4.63
C THR A 263 -21.87 -8.73 -3.84
N TRP A 264 -21.12 -9.85 -3.75
CA TRP A 264 -21.52 -11.02 -2.96
C TRP A 264 -21.62 -10.68 -1.48
N ALA A 265 -20.68 -9.93 -0.91
CA ALA A 265 -20.76 -9.53 0.49
C ALA A 265 -22.04 -8.72 0.78
N THR A 266 -22.41 -7.80 -0.11
CA THR A 266 -23.64 -7.02 0.03
C THR A 266 -24.89 -7.92 0.00
N GLU A 267 -24.95 -8.87 -0.92
CA GLU A 267 -26.07 -9.83 -0.99
C GLU A 267 -26.13 -10.75 0.24
N ILE A 268 -24.98 -11.28 0.68
CA ILE A 268 -24.88 -12.10 1.89
C ILE A 268 -25.40 -11.32 3.09
N ASP A 269 -25.04 -10.04 3.19
CA ASP A 269 -25.45 -9.19 4.30
C ASP A 269 -26.96 -8.96 4.32
N GLU A 270 -27.56 -8.71 3.15
CA GLU A 270 -29.00 -8.60 3.01
C GLU A 270 -29.71 -9.91 3.37
N LEU A 271 -29.20 -11.06 2.91
CA LEU A 271 -29.77 -12.37 3.22
C LEU A 271 -29.74 -12.67 4.72
N ILE A 272 -28.62 -12.41 5.39
CA ILE A 272 -28.49 -12.61 6.85
C ILE A 272 -29.46 -11.69 7.61
N ASN A 273 -29.47 -10.39 7.29
CA ASN A 273 -30.34 -9.43 7.97
C ASN A 273 -31.84 -9.73 7.72
N ASN A 274 -32.20 -10.19 6.52
CA ASN A 274 -33.59 -10.56 6.17
C ASN A 274 -34.06 -11.84 6.88
N GLN A 275 -33.17 -12.76 7.22
CA GLN A 275 -33.51 -13.94 8.04
C GLN A 275 -33.89 -13.54 9.48
N GLY A 276 -33.31 -12.45 10.00
CA GLY A 276 -33.68 -11.86 11.28
C GLY A 276 -33.19 -12.59 12.54
N GLU A 277 -32.37 -13.65 12.41
CA GLU A 277 -31.75 -14.33 13.56
C GLU A 277 -30.63 -13.49 14.19
N ILE A 278 -29.84 -12.84 13.34
CA ILE A 278 -28.73 -11.96 13.74
C ILE A 278 -28.76 -10.69 12.87
N SER A 279 -28.07 -9.66 13.34
CA SER A 279 -27.77 -8.48 12.52
C SER A 279 -26.26 -8.32 12.39
N ILE A 280 -25.81 -8.06 11.17
CA ILE A 280 -24.39 -7.87 10.85
C ILE A 280 -23.82 -6.60 11.47
N ASP A 281 -24.66 -5.62 11.72
CA ASP A 281 -24.26 -4.37 12.37
C ASP A 281 -23.84 -4.58 13.84
N ASN A 282 -24.17 -5.71 14.45
CA ASN A 282 -23.76 -6.06 15.80
C ASN A 282 -22.32 -6.61 15.90
N TYR A 283 -21.66 -6.85 14.77
CA TYR A 283 -20.30 -7.37 14.73
C TYR A 283 -19.34 -6.27 14.24
N ASP A 284 -18.16 -6.23 14.87
CA ASP A 284 -17.05 -5.37 14.44
C ASP A 284 -16.48 -5.85 13.11
N TYR A 285 -16.30 -7.17 12.97
CA TYR A 285 -15.75 -7.82 11.78
C TYR A 285 -16.65 -8.94 11.25
N VAL A 286 -16.64 -9.11 9.93
CA VAL A 286 -17.35 -10.20 9.22
C VAL A 286 -16.38 -10.89 8.26
N ALA A 287 -16.15 -12.16 8.54
CA ALA A 287 -15.23 -13.05 7.84
C ALA A 287 -16.02 -14.01 6.95
N TYR A 288 -15.98 -13.85 5.62
CA TYR A 288 -16.67 -14.74 4.68
C TYR A 288 -15.74 -15.87 4.24
N SER A 289 -16.11 -17.11 4.54
CA SER A 289 -15.50 -18.30 3.96
C SER A 289 -16.26 -18.69 2.70
N ILE A 290 -15.62 -18.51 1.54
CA ILE A 290 -16.25 -18.50 0.22
C ILE A 290 -15.72 -19.65 -0.65
N PRO A 291 -16.61 -20.38 -1.35
CA PRO A 291 -16.22 -21.37 -2.36
C PRO A 291 -15.32 -20.77 -3.45
N ASP A 292 -14.36 -21.55 -3.94
CA ASP A 292 -13.48 -21.10 -5.02
C ASP A 292 -14.29 -20.69 -6.26
N SER A 293 -13.85 -19.61 -6.91
CA SER A 293 -14.46 -19.07 -8.12
C SER A 293 -13.47 -19.12 -9.30
N PRO A 294 -13.95 -19.19 -10.56
CA PRO A 294 -13.11 -18.95 -11.73
C PRO A 294 -12.78 -17.46 -11.97
N CYS A 295 -13.43 -16.52 -11.28
CA CYS A 295 -13.34 -15.07 -11.54
C CYS A 295 -12.13 -14.36 -10.93
N GLY A 296 -11.35 -15.09 -10.17
CA GLY A 296 -10.20 -14.59 -9.41
C GLY A 296 -10.02 -15.51 -8.21
N ARG A 297 -8.77 -15.78 -7.87
CA ARG A 297 -8.43 -16.66 -6.75
C ARG A 297 -7.36 -16.02 -5.88
N PRO A 298 -7.60 -14.81 -5.33
CA PRO A 298 -6.74 -14.37 -4.25
C PRO A 298 -6.86 -15.38 -3.11
N ASN A 299 -5.78 -15.55 -2.35
CA ASN A 299 -5.79 -16.37 -1.15
C ASN A 299 -6.70 -15.74 -0.08
N GLY A 300 -6.72 -14.42 0.01
CA GLY A 300 -7.58 -13.67 0.92
C GLY A 300 -7.83 -12.25 0.40
N GLN A 301 -8.81 -11.60 1.01
CA GLN A 301 -9.04 -10.17 0.81
C GLN A 301 -9.50 -9.54 2.12
N GLY A 302 -9.18 -8.27 2.33
CA GLY A 302 -9.51 -7.55 3.55
C GLY A 302 -9.79 -6.07 3.28
N GLU A 303 -10.83 -5.53 3.93
CA GLU A 303 -11.01 -4.08 3.99
C GLU A 303 -9.98 -3.47 4.96
N LEU A 304 -9.12 -2.56 4.48
CA LEU A 304 -8.21 -1.82 5.35
C LEU A 304 -9.00 -0.90 6.28
N TRP A 305 -8.80 -1.05 7.60
CA TRP A 305 -9.59 -0.39 8.65
C TRP A 305 -11.10 -0.68 8.62
N GLY A 306 -11.52 -1.64 7.78
CA GLY A 306 -12.93 -1.94 7.53
C GLY A 306 -13.46 -3.14 8.32
N LYS A 307 -14.65 -3.59 7.92
CA LYS A 307 -15.40 -4.65 8.60
C LYS A 307 -15.13 -6.03 7.98
N ARG A 308 -14.87 -6.09 6.67
CA ARG A 308 -15.01 -7.35 5.92
C ARG A 308 -13.67 -7.98 5.55
N SER A 309 -13.65 -9.31 5.57
CA SER A 309 -12.58 -10.13 5.01
C SER A 309 -13.17 -11.34 4.29
N TRP A 310 -12.51 -11.79 3.22
CA TRP A 310 -12.93 -12.89 2.35
C TRP A 310 -11.83 -13.95 2.27
N TYR A 311 -12.21 -15.23 2.38
CA TYR A 311 -11.29 -16.36 2.39
C TYR A 311 -11.75 -17.43 1.39
N TYR A 312 -10.90 -17.75 0.41
CA TYR A 312 -11.25 -18.68 -0.67
C TYR A 312 -10.87 -20.11 -0.31
N ASN A 313 -11.80 -21.06 -0.43
CA ASN A 313 -11.69 -22.36 0.23
C ASN A 313 -10.41 -23.16 -0.01
N SER A 314 -9.88 -23.19 -1.24
CA SER A 314 -8.71 -24.03 -1.55
C SER A 314 -7.40 -23.51 -0.94
N TRP A 315 -7.30 -22.22 -0.64
CA TRP A 315 -6.02 -21.58 -0.30
C TRP A 315 -6.10 -20.64 0.91
N GLY A 316 -7.26 -20.05 1.15
CA GLY A 316 -7.49 -18.99 2.12
C GLY A 316 -7.98 -19.43 3.49
N ASN A 317 -8.53 -20.64 3.61
CA ASN A 317 -9.04 -21.15 4.88
C ASN A 317 -7.92 -21.75 5.75
N ASN A 318 -6.96 -20.92 6.13
CA ASN A 318 -5.84 -21.29 6.99
C ASN A 318 -5.55 -20.17 8.00
N LEU A 319 -4.82 -20.48 9.07
CA LEU A 319 -4.56 -19.54 10.17
C LEU A 319 -3.77 -18.30 9.75
N HIS A 320 -2.81 -18.42 8.83
CA HIS A 320 -2.01 -17.28 8.37
C HIS A 320 -2.94 -16.27 7.69
N ASN A 321 -3.72 -16.71 6.71
CA ASN A 321 -4.69 -15.86 6.02
C ASN A 321 -5.70 -15.25 6.99
N PHE A 322 -6.27 -16.03 7.91
CA PHE A 322 -7.22 -15.49 8.89
C PHE A 322 -6.60 -14.37 9.73
N LYS A 323 -5.34 -14.49 10.16
CA LYS A 323 -4.62 -13.45 10.90
C LYS A 323 -4.30 -12.25 10.00
N HIS A 324 -3.84 -12.49 8.78
CA HIS A 324 -3.48 -11.47 7.79
C HIS A 324 -4.67 -10.56 7.45
N GLU A 325 -5.80 -11.15 7.01
CA GLU A 325 -6.96 -10.35 6.58
C GLU A 325 -7.65 -9.62 7.74
N ILE A 326 -7.66 -10.21 8.94
CA ILE A 326 -8.14 -9.50 10.14
C ILE A 326 -7.16 -8.38 10.53
N GLY A 327 -5.86 -8.55 10.24
CA GLY A 327 -4.86 -7.50 10.37
C GLY A 327 -5.17 -6.29 9.49
N HIS A 328 -5.60 -6.50 8.25
CA HIS A 328 -6.12 -5.42 7.39
C HIS A 328 -7.33 -4.72 8.01
N ASN A 329 -8.31 -5.46 8.53
CA ASN A 329 -9.46 -4.86 9.22
C ASN A 329 -9.08 -4.03 10.46
N MET A 330 -7.94 -4.34 11.09
CA MET A 330 -7.36 -3.56 12.19
C MET A 330 -6.48 -2.40 11.74
N GLY A 331 -6.22 -2.27 10.44
CA GLY A 331 -5.51 -1.15 9.85
C GLY A 331 -4.07 -1.40 9.44
N ALA A 332 -3.53 -2.60 9.69
CA ALA A 332 -2.19 -2.92 9.20
C ALA A 332 -2.23 -3.17 7.69
N HIS A 333 -1.32 -2.54 6.96
CA HIS A 333 -1.11 -2.84 5.54
C HIS A 333 0.00 -3.89 5.41
N HIS A 334 0.35 -4.31 4.19
CA HIS A 334 1.45 -5.25 3.97
C HIS A 334 2.78 -4.78 4.55
N ALA A 335 3.58 -5.76 4.98
CA ALA A 335 4.99 -5.62 5.32
C ALA A 335 5.87 -6.12 4.17
N ASN A 336 6.67 -5.21 3.62
CA ASN A 336 7.56 -5.44 2.49
C ASN A 336 9.04 -5.36 2.91
N ILE A 337 9.93 -5.76 2.02
CA ILE A 337 11.33 -5.35 2.07
C ILE A 337 11.56 -4.26 1.03
N LEU A 338 12.37 -3.27 1.39
CA LEU A 338 12.91 -2.25 0.50
C LEU A 338 14.38 -2.55 0.22
N GLU A 339 14.67 -3.02 -0.99
CA GLU A 339 16.03 -3.32 -1.44
C GLU A 339 16.64 -2.11 -2.12
N CYS A 340 17.79 -1.67 -1.63
CA CYS A 340 18.50 -0.52 -2.14
C CYS A 340 19.85 -0.95 -2.72
N THR A 341 19.89 -1.25 -4.02
CA THR A 341 21.17 -1.62 -4.66
C THR A 341 22.14 -0.43 -4.75
N GLY A 342 23.42 -0.68 -4.46
CA GLY A 342 24.51 0.32 -4.54
C GLY A 342 24.51 1.37 -3.41
N ASP A 343 25.18 2.50 -3.61
CA ASP A 343 25.30 3.59 -2.61
C ASP A 343 24.01 4.45 -2.48
N THR A 344 22.85 3.84 -2.66
CA THR A 344 21.56 4.54 -2.73
C THR A 344 21.00 4.72 -1.33
N LYS A 345 20.63 5.96 -0.96
CA LYS A 345 19.95 6.22 0.31
C LYS A 345 18.53 5.65 0.23
N PRO A 346 18.04 4.94 1.27
CA PRO A 346 16.79 4.22 1.17
C PRO A 346 15.60 5.16 1.19
N THR A 347 14.95 5.31 0.05
CA THR A 347 13.65 6.00 -0.06
C THR A 347 12.72 5.13 -0.90
N LEU A 348 11.41 5.28 -0.70
CA LEU A 348 10.39 4.57 -1.47
C LEU A 348 10.50 4.80 -2.99
N SER A 349 11.16 5.88 -3.41
CA SER A 349 11.33 6.24 -4.83
C SER A 349 12.66 5.80 -5.45
N SER A 350 13.63 5.40 -4.62
CA SER A 350 15.00 5.12 -5.06
C SER A 350 15.38 3.65 -4.90
N CYS A 351 14.49 2.85 -4.33
CA CYS A 351 14.71 1.45 -3.99
C CYS A 351 13.53 0.60 -4.47
N ASP A 352 13.80 -0.67 -4.71
CA ASP A 352 12.78 -1.61 -5.17
C ASP A 352 12.06 -2.20 -3.96
N SER A 353 10.73 -2.05 -3.93
CA SER A 353 9.87 -2.64 -2.90
C SER A 353 9.44 -4.04 -3.33
N PHE A 354 9.74 -5.03 -2.50
CA PHE A 354 9.33 -6.42 -2.70
C PHE A 354 8.08 -6.72 -1.85
N GLY A 355 6.98 -7.06 -2.54
CA GLY A 355 5.71 -7.37 -1.91
C GLY A 355 5.80 -8.58 -0.98
N TYR A 356 5.19 -8.47 0.21
CA TYR A 356 5.10 -9.54 1.21
C TYR A 356 6.44 -10.08 1.70
N SER A 357 7.55 -9.40 1.45
CA SER A 357 8.85 -10.06 1.66
C SER A 357 9.39 -9.92 3.09
N ASP A 358 8.77 -9.11 3.96
CA ASP A 358 9.11 -9.11 5.38
C ASP A 358 8.65 -10.43 6.01
N ASP A 359 9.58 -11.34 6.25
CA ASP A 359 9.32 -12.65 6.82
C ASP A 359 9.18 -12.64 8.34
N THR A 360 9.26 -11.46 8.98
CA THR A 360 9.13 -11.29 10.44
C THR A 360 7.79 -10.70 10.88
N ASP A 361 6.88 -10.48 9.92
CA ASP A 361 5.54 -9.92 10.13
C ASP A 361 4.48 -10.77 9.41
N VAL A 362 3.36 -11.08 10.08
CA VAL A 362 2.23 -11.79 9.45
C VAL A 362 1.63 -11.03 8.27
N MET A 363 1.80 -9.70 8.22
CA MET A 363 1.41 -8.86 7.09
C MET A 363 2.40 -8.94 5.91
N GLY A 364 3.52 -9.63 6.08
CA GLY A 364 4.39 -10.08 5.01
C GLY A 364 4.19 -11.57 4.73
N PHE A 365 5.27 -12.32 4.46
CA PHE A 365 5.22 -13.75 4.14
C PHE A 365 5.51 -14.63 5.36
N SER A 366 5.43 -14.07 6.57
CA SER A 366 5.61 -14.86 7.77
C SER A 366 4.46 -15.84 7.99
N GLU A 367 4.77 -17.13 8.22
CA GLU A 367 3.80 -18.14 8.65
C GLU A 367 3.35 -17.99 10.13
N GLY A 368 3.25 -16.76 10.63
CA GLY A 368 2.56 -16.45 11.89
C GLY A 368 3.35 -15.65 12.92
N HIS A 369 4.42 -14.94 12.54
CA HIS A 369 5.09 -13.99 13.44
C HIS A 369 4.18 -12.83 13.85
N GLN A 370 4.57 -12.13 14.92
CA GLN A 370 3.86 -10.94 15.37
C GLN A 370 3.97 -9.81 14.33
N PHE A 371 3.08 -8.82 14.43
CA PHE A 371 3.28 -7.54 13.75
C PHE A 371 4.67 -6.96 14.09
N ASN A 372 5.33 -6.36 13.12
CA ASN A 372 6.53 -5.57 13.36
C ASN A 372 6.19 -4.37 14.26
N GLY A 373 7.21 -3.83 14.94
CA GLY A 373 7.03 -2.70 15.84
C GLY A 373 6.25 -1.52 15.21
N PRO A 374 6.62 -1.05 14.00
CA PRO A 374 5.88 0.00 13.30
C PRO A 374 4.40 -0.31 13.08
N HIS A 375 4.02 -1.52 12.68
CA HIS A 375 2.62 -1.92 12.57
C HIS A 375 1.91 -1.91 13.92
N LYS A 376 2.54 -2.40 14.99
CA LYS A 376 1.98 -2.31 16.35
C LYS A 376 1.75 -0.86 16.77
N TYR A 377 2.63 0.07 16.38
CA TYR A 377 2.41 1.51 16.59
C TYR A 377 1.26 2.04 15.74
N HIS A 378 1.23 1.71 14.45
CA HIS A 378 0.19 2.15 13.52
C HIS A 378 -1.22 1.78 13.99
N VAL A 379 -1.41 0.56 14.50
CA VAL A 379 -2.70 0.08 15.00
C VAL A 379 -2.96 0.43 16.48
N GLY A 380 -2.05 1.17 17.13
CA GLY A 380 -2.20 1.71 18.49
C GLY A 380 -1.89 0.75 19.64
N TRP A 381 -1.19 -0.36 19.38
CA TRP A 381 -0.74 -1.29 20.43
C TRP A 381 0.57 -0.84 21.10
N ILE A 382 1.44 -0.17 20.37
CA ILE A 382 2.55 0.61 20.94
C ILE A 382 2.09 2.06 21.02
N GLY A 383 2.09 2.64 22.23
CA GLY A 383 1.67 4.02 22.46
C GLY A 383 2.76 5.03 22.12
N GLU A 384 2.42 6.30 21.92
CA GLU A 384 3.41 7.37 21.67
C GLU A 384 4.41 7.51 22.84
N GLU A 385 4.01 7.15 24.06
CA GLU A 385 4.87 7.09 25.24
C GLU A 385 5.98 6.03 25.18
N GLU A 386 5.83 5.03 24.30
CA GLU A 386 6.82 3.97 24.04
C GLU A 386 7.67 4.29 22.79
N VAL A 387 7.48 5.47 22.17
CA VAL A 387 8.22 5.94 20.98
C VAL A 387 9.14 7.10 21.35
N GLN A 388 10.44 6.98 21.02
CA GLN A 388 11.37 8.10 21.10
C GLN A 388 11.49 8.79 19.75
N ASN A 389 11.40 10.12 19.74
CA ASN A 389 11.49 10.91 18.53
C ASN A 389 12.92 11.48 18.37
N VAL A 390 13.50 11.34 17.18
CA VAL A 390 14.78 11.97 16.80
C VAL A 390 14.55 12.83 15.58
N TRP A 391 14.96 14.09 15.65
CA TRP A 391 14.77 15.04 14.57
C TRP A 391 16.06 15.21 13.76
N SER A 392 15.95 15.13 12.43
CA SER A 392 17.11 15.17 11.54
C SER A 392 17.81 16.53 11.45
N ASP A 393 17.23 17.59 12.05
CA ASP A 393 17.79 18.94 12.18
C ASP A 393 18.38 19.22 13.58
N GLU A 394 18.22 18.31 14.54
CA GLU A 394 18.74 18.44 15.90
C GLU A 394 20.13 17.78 16.03
N VAL A 395 21.18 18.52 15.69
CA VAL A 395 22.58 18.06 15.74
C VAL A 395 22.96 17.56 17.14
N GLY A 396 23.48 16.35 17.23
CA GLY A 396 23.82 15.73 18.50
C GLY A 396 24.16 14.24 18.38
N SER A 397 24.53 13.66 19.53
CA SER A 397 24.69 12.22 19.71
C SER A 397 23.70 11.78 20.79
N TYR A 398 22.83 10.84 20.42
CA TYR A 398 21.72 10.37 21.23
C TYR A 398 21.89 8.88 21.51
N ARG A 399 21.71 8.46 22.75
CA ARG A 399 21.75 7.04 23.13
C ARG A 399 20.43 6.58 23.67
N PHE A 400 20.00 5.41 23.23
CA PHE A 400 18.72 4.82 23.59
C PHE A 400 18.88 3.32 23.84
N THR A 401 18.06 2.81 24.76
CA THR A 401 17.79 1.37 24.88
C THR A 401 16.46 1.09 24.21
N ILE A 402 16.44 0.23 23.19
CA ILE A 402 15.21 -0.26 22.57
C ILE A 402 14.87 -1.61 23.20
N ILE A 403 13.73 -1.71 23.87
CA ILE A 403 13.24 -2.99 24.41
C ILE A 403 12.52 -3.78 23.31
N PRO A 404 12.48 -5.14 23.40
CA PRO A 404 11.83 -5.97 22.39
C PRO A 404 10.37 -5.60 22.17
N SER A 405 9.94 -5.57 20.92
CA SER A 405 8.57 -5.20 20.55
C SER A 405 7.51 -6.18 21.06
N GLU A 406 7.90 -7.39 21.43
CA GLU A 406 7.05 -8.45 22.00
C GLU A 406 6.86 -8.28 23.52
N SER A 407 7.70 -7.46 24.17
CA SER A 407 7.68 -7.29 25.61
C SER A 407 6.48 -6.46 26.08
N SER A 408 5.81 -6.89 27.15
CA SER A 408 4.79 -6.10 27.83
C SER A 408 5.38 -5.07 28.82
N GLU A 409 6.70 -5.08 29.03
CA GLU A 409 7.36 -4.14 29.93
C GLU A 409 7.30 -2.71 29.37
N PRO A 410 7.17 -1.68 30.23
CA PRO A 410 7.18 -0.30 29.80
C PRO A 410 8.60 0.12 29.38
N GLY A 411 8.69 0.91 28.31
CA GLY A 411 9.96 1.48 27.83
C GLY A 411 9.91 1.83 26.35
N THR A 412 11.04 2.31 25.84
CA THR A 412 11.18 2.65 24.42
C THR A 412 11.16 1.37 23.58
N LYS A 413 10.11 1.15 22.79
CA LYS A 413 10.00 0.04 21.82
C LYS A 413 10.35 0.45 20.40
N LEU A 414 10.21 1.74 20.11
CA LEU A 414 10.49 2.31 18.80
C LEU A 414 11.26 3.60 18.91
N ILE A 415 12.09 3.86 17.91
CA ILE A 415 12.65 5.19 17.68
C ILE A 415 12.19 5.67 16.32
N ARG A 416 11.42 6.76 16.31
CA ARG A 416 10.95 7.42 15.09
C ARG A 416 11.92 8.52 14.70
N ILE A 417 12.49 8.41 13.50
CA ILE A 417 13.37 9.43 12.93
C ILE A 417 12.56 10.31 11.98
N HIS A 418 12.43 11.59 12.34
CA HIS A 418 11.80 12.61 11.52
C HIS A 418 12.76 13.05 10.42
N HIS A 419 12.58 12.49 9.23
CA HIS A 419 13.27 12.85 8.01
C HIS A 419 12.25 13.18 6.91
N ASN A 420 12.57 14.09 6.00
CA ASN A 420 11.67 14.49 4.90
C ASN A 420 11.66 13.42 3.80
N ILE A 421 11.04 12.26 4.08
CA ILE A 421 10.74 11.25 3.07
C ILE A 421 9.50 11.75 2.32
N GLN A 422 9.73 12.51 1.24
CA GLN A 422 8.75 13.07 0.31
C GLN A 422 7.41 13.51 0.94
N GLU A 423 7.21 14.82 1.07
CA GLU A 423 6.07 15.55 1.68
C GLU A 423 4.64 15.07 1.34
N ASN A 424 4.45 14.14 0.41
CA ASN A 424 3.14 13.61 0.02
C ASN A 424 2.69 12.36 0.79
N ASN A 425 3.59 11.58 1.40
CA ASN A 425 3.23 10.30 2.04
C ASN A 425 3.36 10.27 3.58
N ASN A 426 3.90 11.33 4.21
CA ASN A 426 4.14 11.40 5.67
C ASN A 426 4.78 10.11 6.23
N ALA A 427 5.80 9.59 5.54
CA ALA A 427 6.48 8.37 5.93
C ALA A 427 7.68 8.69 6.85
N TYR A 428 7.94 7.81 7.83
CA TYR A 428 9.04 7.96 8.78
C TYR A 428 9.86 6.67 8.86
N TYR A 429 11.14 6.80 9.24
CA TYR A 429 11.95 5.66 9.62
C TYR A 429 11.69 5.30 11.08
N TYR A 430 11.59 4.01 11.36
CA TYR A 430 11.42 3.45 12.68
C TYR A 430 12.48 2.40 12.93
N LEU A 431 13.18 2.52 14.07
CA LEU A 431 14.05 1.46 14.57
C LEU A 431 13.28 0.61 15.57
N SER A 432 13.42 -0.71 15.47
CA SER A 432 12.83 -1.65 16.41
C SER A 432 13.81 -2.78 16.75
N TYR A 433 13.54 -3.46 17.86
CA TYR A 433 14.27 -4.65 18.29
C TYR A 433 13.27 -5.79 18.53
N ARG A 434 13.63 -7.00 18.10
CA ARG A 434 12.76 -8.18 18.14
C ARG A 434 13.43 -9.29 18.96
N GLN A 435 12.65 -10.05 19.72
CA GLN A 435 13.10 -11.25 20.43
C GLN A 435 12.13 -12.41 20.21
N ASN A 436 12.63 -13.63 20.39
CA ASN A 436 11.87 -14.87 20.20
C ASN A 436 10.88 -15.16 21.35
N ILE A 437 9.92 -14.28 21.55
CA ILE A 437 8.97 -14.31 22.67
C ILE A 437 7.57 -14.68 22.16
N GLY A 438 6.93 -15.65 22.80
CA GLY A 438 5.53 -16.02 22.51
C GLY A 438 5.34 -16.53 21.09
N VAL A 439 4.41 -15.93 20.35
CA VAL A 439 4.15 -16.12 18.91
C VAL A 439 5.44 -16.04 18.08
N ASP A 440 6.41 -15.24 18.50
CA ASP A 440 7.70 -15.10 17.83
C ASP A 440 8.76 -16.12 18.25
N ALA A 441 8.40 -17.19 18.98
CA ALA A 441 9.36 -18.20 19.45
C ALA A 441 10.22 -18.81 18.33
N SER A 442 9.76 -18.81 17.08
CA SER A 442 10.49 -19.30 15.91
C SER A 442 11.25 -18.23 15.13
N LEU A 443 11.35 -16.99 15.62
CA LEU A 443 12.11 -15.93 14.92
C LEU A 443 13.56 -16.37 14.68
N PRO A 444 14.12 -16.13 13.47
CA PRO A 444 15.51 -16.45 13.19
C PRO A 444 16.47 -15.79 14.18
N SER A 445 17.51 -16.52 14.60
CA SER A 445 18.46 -16.00 15.59
C SER A 445 19.17 -14.73 15.13
N LEU A 446 19.34 -14.53 13.81
CA LEU A 446 19.93 -13.31 13.26
C LEU A 446 19.07 -12.09 13.58
N VAL A 447 17.75 -12.19 13.37
CA VAL A 447 16.77 -11.13 13.70
C VAL A 447 16.83 -10.75 15.18
N THR A 448 17.08 -11.70 16.08
CA THR A 448 17.18 -11.44 17.52
C THR A 448 18.49 -10.77 17.98
N GLN A 449 19.48 -10.62 17.08
CA GLN A 449 20.80 -10.06 17.39
C GLN A 449 20.96 -8.62 16.91
N GLY A 450 20.08 -8.13 16.04
CA GLY A 450 20.21 -6.82 15.42
C GLY A 450 18.94 -5.99 15.53
N THR A 451 19.09 -4.69 15.29
CA THR A 451 17.97 -3.76 15.17
C THR A 451 17.51 -3.68 13.72
N LEU A 452 16.19 -3.57 13.53
CA LEU A 452 15.54 -3.46 12.23
C LEU A 452 15.23 -2.00 11.96
N ILE A 453 15.39 -1.56 10.71
CA ILE A 453 14.89 -0.27 10.24
C ILE A 453 13.72 -0.50 9.28
N HIS A 454 12.58 0.08 9.61
CA HIS A 454 11.41 0.10 8.72
C HIS A 454 11.08 1.52 8.29
N ILE A 455 10.63 1.70 7.05
CA ILE A 455 9.79 2.84 6.67
C ILE A 455 8.35 2.46 7.01
N LEU A 456 7.59 3.35 7.64
CA LEU A 456 6.15 3.22 7.79
C LEU A 456 5.47 4.41 7.11
N GLU A 457 4.62 4.10 6.12
CA GLU A 457 3.77 5.07 5.43
C GLU A 457 2.49 5.35 6.23
N TYR A 458 1.86 6.51 5.99
CA TYR A 458 0.58 6.84 6.63
C TYR A 458 -0.51 5.79 6.38
N SER A 459 -0.49 5.12 5.21
CA SER A 459 -1.44 4.06 4.86
C SER A 459 -1.30 2.80 5.71
N GLY A 460 -0.26 2.70 6.56
CA GLY A 460 0.07 1.50 7.31
C GLY A 460 0.98 0.54 6.56
N PHE A 461 1.46 0.89 5.36
CA PHE A 461 2.48 0.12 4.64
C PHE A 461 3.81 0.21 5.36
N SER A 462 4.40 -0.93 5.69
CA SER A 462 5.75 -0.99 6.24
C SER A 462 6.73 -1.62 5.27
N HIS A 463 7.97 -1.12 5.30
CA HIS A 463 9.05 -1.60 4.45
C HIS A 463 10.31 -1.77 5.29
N TRP A 464 10.72 -3.01 5.56
CA TRP A 464 12.01 -3.30 6.15
C TRP A 464 13.11 -2.92 5.15
N ILE A 465 13.96 -1.99 5.52
CA ILE A 465 15.10 -1.57 4.71
C ILE A 465 16.20 -2.62 4.81
N ASP A 466 16.63 -3.15 3.67
CA ASP A 466 17.91 -3.83 3.58
C ASP A 466 19.03 -2.79 3.68
N THR A 467 19.78 -2.82 4.80
CA THR A 467 20.87 -1.87 5.03
C THR A 467 22.17 -2.23 4.31
N THR A 468 22.20 -3.35 3.58
CA THR A 468 23.36 -3.75 2.78
C THR A 468 23.17 -3.41 1.30
N PRO A 469 24.27 -3.12 0.57
CA PRO A 469 24.19 -2.77 -0.85
C PRO A 469 24.15 -3.99 -1.78
N ASP A 470 24.31 -5.20 -1.24
CA ASP A 470 24.34 -6.44 -2.01
C ASP A 470 22.89 -6.85 -2.34
N PRO A 471 22.63 -7.34 -3.56
CA PRO A 471 21.28 -7.72 -3.92
C PRO A 471 20.82 -8.96 -3.14
N ILE A 472 19.54 -8.98 -2.77
CA ILE A 472 18.85 -10.11 -2.15
C ILE A 472 18.80 -11.25 -3.16
N THR A 473 19.62 -12.28 -2.93
CA THR A 473 19.72 -13.44 -3.84
C THR A 473 18.87 -14.64 -3.41
N ASP A 474 18.32 -14.62 -2.20
CA ASP A 474 17.42 -15.64 -1.65
C ASP A 474 16.43 -15.06 -0.63
N ALA A 475 15.53 -15.91 -0.11
CA ALA A 475 14.44 -15.49 0.79
C ALA A 475 14.89 -15.05 2.19
N THR A 476 16.17 -15.16 2.52
CA THR A 476 16.78 -14.71 3.79
C THR A 476 17.88 -13.68 3.57
N GLY A 477 18.15 -13.34 2.31
CA GLY A 477 19.26 -12.50 1.90
C GLY A 477 19.17 -11.07 2.38
N HIS A 478 18.04 -10.67 2.97
CA HIS A 478 17.81 -9.37 3.60
C HIS A 478 18.11 -9.36 5.11
N HIS A 479 18.35 -10.53 5.73
CA HIS A 479 18.66 -10.63 7.17
C HIS A 479 20.04 -10.06 7.52
N ASP A 480 20.90 -9.84 6.54
CA ASP A 480 22.15 -9.08 6.70
C ASP A 480 21.91 -7.56 6.75
N GLY A 481 20.73 -7.09 6.32
CA GLY A 481 20.20 -5.74 6.47
C GLY A 481 19.83 -5.35 7.92
N LEU A 482 20.29 -6.11 8.92
CA LEU A 482 20.18 -5.78 10.34
C LEU A 482 21.40 -4.96 10.79
N ILE A 483 21.21 -4.11 11.79
CA ILE A 483 22.35 -3.43 12.44
C ILE A 483 22.76 -4.28 13.65
N PHE A 484 23.89 -4.99 13.56
CA PHE A 484 24.42 -5.81 14.65
C PHE A 484 25.34 -5.03 15.60
N ASP A 485 25.72 -5.66 16.72
CA ASP A 485 26.64 -5.09 17.70
C ASP A 485 27.96 -4.63 17.06
N GLY A 486 28.23 -3.33 17.14
CA GLY A 486 29.42 -2.70 16.60
C GLY A 486 29.24 -2.12 15.19
N ASP A 487 28.20 -2.52 14.47
CA ASP A 487 27.91 -2.05 13.12
C ASP A 487 27.32 -0.64 13.14
N GLU A 488 27.64 0.13 12.10
CA GLU A 488 27.20 1.50 11.91
C GLU A 488 26.57 1.67 10.52
N TYR A 489 25.36 2.22 10.49
CA TYR A 489 24.59 2.50 9.29
C TYR A 489 24.40 4.01 9.12
N GLY A 490 25.05 4.59 8.11
CA GLY A 490 24.94 6.01 7.74
C GLY A 490 24.04 6.29 6.53
N GLY A 491 23.18 5.32 6.15
CA GLY A 491 22.51 5.33 4.85
C GLY A 491 21.22 6.16 4.77
N LEU A 492 20.52 6.42 5.88
CA LEU A 492 19.20 7.08 5.87
C LEU A 492 19.25 8.49 5.25
N SER A 493 20.26 9.26 5.62
CA SER A 493 20.56 10.55 5.02
C SER A 493 22.05 10.82 5.19
N SER A 494 22.59 11.84 4.52
CA SER A 494 24.03 12.17 4.64
C SER A 494 24.41 12.72 6.02
N ASN A 495 23.45 12.97 6.90
CA ASN A 495 23.69 13.58 8.20
C ASN A 495 23.20 12.72 9.38
N ILE A 496 22.73 11.49 9.13
CA ILE A 496 22.24 10.56 10.15
C ILE A 496 23.11 9.31 10.13
N SER A 497 23.67 8.94 11.28
CA SER A 497 24.32 7.66 11.50
C SER A 497 23.68 6.93 12.67
N ILE A 498 23.48 5.62 12.53
CA ILE A 498 22.88 4.72 13.52
C ILE A 498 23.88 3.63 13.84
N LYS A 499 24.13 3.37 15.11
CA LYS A 499 25.01 2.30 15.57
C LYS A 499 24.34 1.47 16.64
N GLN A 500 24.37 0.15 16.52
CA GLN A 500 24.05 -0.73 17.64
C GLN A 500 25.32 -0.96 18.47
N LEU A 501 25.29 -0.61 19.75
CA LEU A 501 26.41 -0.71 20.66
C LEU A 501 26.52 -2.10 21.29
N SER A 502 25.37 -2.67 21.68
CA SER A 502 25.25 -3.98 22.32
C SER A 502 23.80 -4.44 22.34
N HIS A 503 23.54 -5.74 22.45
CA HIS A 503 22.21 -6.27 22.72
C HIS A 503 22.19 -7.33 23.83
N ASN A 504 21.01 -7.58 24.37
CA ASN A 504 20.68 -8.73 25.19
C ASN A 504 19.17 -9.01 25.09
N ALA A 505 18.70 -10.07 25.77
CA ALA A 505 17.30 -10.48 25.72
C ALA A 505 16.27 -9.40 26.16
N ASN A 506 16.70 -8.35 26.87
CA ASN A 506 15.82 -7.27 27.35
C ASN A 506 15.95 -5.98 26.54
N GLY A 507 16.91 -5.88 25.61
CA GLY A 507 17.01 -4.71 24.74
C GLY A 507 18.34 -4.55 24.01
N ALA A 508 18.31 -3.68 23.00
CA ALA A 508 19.45 -3.22 22.23
C ALA A 508 19.81 -1.78 22.61
N GLU A 509 21.07 -1.55 22.92
CA GLU A 509 21.65 -0.22 23.13
C GLU A 509 22.08 0.34 21.77
N ILE A 510 21.59 1.52 21.43
CA ILE A 510 21.92 2.18 20.17
C ILE A 510 22.44 3.60 20.38
N GLU A 511 23.20 4.09 19.41
CA GLU A 511 23.64 5.47 19.30
C GLU A 511 23.21 6.04 17.95
N ILE A 512 22.55 7.19 17.96
CA ILE A 512 22.17 7.94 16.76
C ILE A 512 22.95 9.24 16.76
N ILE A 513 23.66 9.51 15.68
CA ILE A 513 24.43 10.75 15.47
C ILE A 513 23.75 11.55 14.38
N ILE A 514 23.30 12.75 14.74
CA ILE A 514 22.82 13.77 13.81
C ILE A 514 23.96 14.77 13.63
N SER A 515 24.55 14.78 12.44
CA SER A 515 25.62 15.71 12.07
C SER A 515 25.06 16.98 11.45
N GLU A 516 25.84 18.06 11.43
CA GLU A 516 25.52 19.21 10.60
C GLU A 516 25.38 18.77 9.13
N GLN A 517 24.27 19.14 8.49
CA GLN A 517 24.13 18.90 7.06
C GLN A 517 25.19 19.69 6.29
N ASP A 518 25.89 19.01 5.38
CA ASP A 518 26.83 19.67 4.47
C ASP A 518 26.05 20.57 3.49
N SER A 519 25.83 21.81 3.92
CA SER A 519 25.21 22.87 3.14
C SER A 519 25.98 23.18 1.85
N SER A 520 27.22 22.71 1.69
CA SER A 520 28.01 22.97 0.49
C SER A 520 27.43 22.33 -0.77
N GLN A 521 26.74 21.18 -0.69
CA GLN A 521 26.09 20.57 -1.84
C GLN A 521 24.77 21.26 -2.21
N ALA A 522 23.99 21.68 -1.22
CA ALA A 522 22.78 22.49 -1.42
C ALA A 522 23.14 23.85 -2.05
N ILE A 523 24.20 24.50 -1.56
CA ILE A 523 24.75 25.74 -2.11
C ILE A 523 25.28 25.53 -3.53
N LYS A 524 25.99 24.43 -3.83
CA LYS A 524 26.45 24.10 -5.19
C LYS A 524 25.30 23.85 -6.17
N ASN A 525 24.28 23.11 -5.75
CA ASN A 525 23.10 22.84 -6.57
C ASN A 525 22.33 24.14 -6.85
N TRP A 526 22.19 25.00 -5.85
CA TRP A 526 21.60 26.32 -5.99
C TRP A 526 22.40 27.21 -6.94
N GLN A 527 23.73 27.29 -6.76
CA GLN A 527 24.62 28.04 -7.66
C GLN A 527 24.55 27.53 -9.10
N GLN A 528 24.44 26.22 -9.31
CA GLN A 528 24.29 25.63 -10.64
C GLN A 528 22.92 25.92 -11.26
N ASN A 529 21.84 25.90 -10.48
CA ASN A 529 20.49 26.22 -10.95
C ASN A 529 20.31 27.71 -11.24
N TRP A 530 20.95 28.58 -10.44
CA TRP A 530 21.08 30.01 -10.75
C TRP A 530 21.88 30.20 -12.05
N ALA A 531 23.06 29.59 -12.18
CA ALA A 531 23.89 29.72 -13.38
C ALA A 531 23.20 29.21 -14.66
N LYS A 532 22.26 28.27 -14.54
CA LYS A 532 21.45 27.74 -15.65
C LYS A 532 20.17 28.56 -15.94
N GLY A 533 19.93 29.66 -15.22
CA GLY A 533 18.74 30.51 -15.40
C GLY A 533 17.41 29.80 -15.10
N SER A 534 17.46 28.70 -14.35
CA SER A 534 16.31 27.80 -14.12
C SER A 534 15.43 28.25 -12.96
N MET A 535 15.88 29.23 -12.17
CA MET A 535 15.11 29.79 -11.06
C MET A 535 14.16 30.87 -11.59
N ARG A 536 12.85 30.59 -11.60
CA ARG A 536 11.82 31.60 -11.78
C ARG A 536 11.36 32.09 -10.42
N PHE A 537 11.55 33.38 -10.15
CA PHE A 537 10.85 34.06 -9.06
C PHE A 537 9.48 34.47 -9.59
N ASP A 538 8.45 33.72 -9.25
CA ASP A 538 7.07 34.13 -9.51
C ASP A 538 6.58 34.92 -8.29
N TYR A 539 6.44 36.24 -8.44
CA TYR A 539 6.09 37.14 -7.33
C TYR A 539 4.58 37.21 -7.09
N ASN A 540 3.80 36.35 -7.75
CA ASN A 540 2.34 36.34 -7.69
C ASN A 540 1.81 34.93 -7.40
N ASN A 541 1.96 34.48 -6.15
CA ASN A 541 1.02 33.58 -5.47
C ASN A 541 1.48 33.41 -4.03
N ASP A 542 0.53 33.37 -3.10
CA ASP A 542 0.70 33.16 -1.65
C ASP A 542 1.21 31.74 -1.29
N ASN A 543 2.13 31.18 -2.07
CA ASN A 543 2.86 29.99 -1.70
C ASN A 543 4.01 30.40 -0.78
N VAL A 544 3.93 29.94 0.47
CA VAL A 544 4.99 30.04 1.46
C VAL A 544 6.23 29.32 0.91
N VAL A 545 7.11 30.07 0.25
CA VAL A 545 8.52 29.69 0.16
C VAL A 545 9.01 29.63 1.60
N ASN A 546 9.48 28.45 2.01
CA ASN A 546 9.86 28.13 3.37
C ASN A 546 10.78 29.24 3.90
N ILE A 547 10.31 30.02 4.87
CA ILE A 547 11.07 31.13 5.47
C ILE A 547 12.43 30.63 6.01
N LEU A 548 12.51 29.33 6.33
CA LEU A 548 13.75 28.63 6.68
C LEU A 548 14.78 28.65 5.55
N ASP A 549 14.40 28.40 4.29
CA ASP A 549 15.33 28.47 3.15
C ASP A 549 15.90 29.88 2.98
N TYR A 550 15.08 30.90 3.24
CA TYR A 550 15.49 32.31 3.21
C TYR A 550 16.40 32.68 4.40
N LEU A 551 16.20 32.08 5.57
CA LEU A 551 17.04 32.27 6.75
C LEU A 551 18.39 31.54 6.62
N TYR A 552 18.41 30.35 6.00
CA TYR A 552 19.65 29.66 5.62
C TYR A 552 20.43 30.47 4.57
N LEU A 553 19.74 31.11 3.62
CA LEU A 553 20.32 32.04 2.64
C LEU A 553 21.00 33.24 3.32
N LEU A 554 20.32 33.89 4.28
CA LEU A 554 20.86 35.02 5.02
C LEU A 554 22.05 34.63 5.91
N LYS A 555 21.99 33.46 6.56
CA LYS A 555 23.07 32.95 7.41
C LYS A 555 24.33 32.63 6.59
N GLY A 556 24.18 32.06 5.39
CA GLY A 556 25.30 31.78 4.49
C GLY A 556 25.94 33.02 3.85
N ILE A 557 25.15 34.07 3.62
CA ILE A 557 25.65 35.38 3.11
C ILE A 557 26.36 36.17 4.21
N LEU A 558 25.96 36.03 5.48
CA LEU A 558 26.57 36.73 6.62
C LEU A 558 27.85 36.05 7.16
N LEU A 559 28.12 34.81 6.77
CA LEU A 559 29.28 34.02 7.21
C LEU A 559 30.44 33.98 6.19
N ASN A 560 30.26 34.56 5.00
CA ASN A 560 31.33 34.89 4.03
C ASN A 560 31.51 36.41 3.95
#